data_AF-A0A354PE89-F1
#
_entry.id   AF-A0A354PE89-F1
#
_cell.length_a   1.000
_cell.length_b   1.000
_cell.length_c   1.000
_cell.angle_alpha   90.00
_cell.angle_beta   90.00
_cell.angle_gamma   90.00
#
_symmetry.space_group_name_H-M   'P 1'
#
loop_
_entity.id
_entity.type
_entity.pdbx_description
1 polymer ?
#
loop_
_entity_poly.entity_id
_entity_poly.type
_entity_poly.pdbx_seq_one_letter_code
_entity_poly.pdbx_strand_id
1 'polypeptide(L)'
;MFAFLRDLRQRWSNWSGDHEMENAIRRHLSDNGYFGGTAKFRAVRLAAVQRPGWLQVFRFDVTARVADGRHDSAVETDDSPETPATYHDLFGLVREDHRHNRTEVRVFRSSDQRAELFGRWSDGLLQLRGGRAMQ
;
A
#
# COMPACT_ATOMS: atom_id res chain seq x y z
N MET A 1 9.52 -16.63 -24.39
CA MET A 1 9.93 -17.34 -23.15
C MET A 1 10.37 -16.40 -22.03
N PHE A 2 11.16 -15.34 -22.30
CA PHE A 2 11.58 -14.37 -21.28
C PHE A 2 10.47 -13.50 -20.65
N ALA A 3 9.38 -13.22 -21.38
CA ALA A 3 8.27 -12.40 -20.86
C ALA A 3 7.49 -13.08 -19.72
N PHE A 4 7.30 -14.40 -19.81
CA PHE A 4 6.56 -15.17 -18.80
C PHE A 4 7.28 -15.23 -17.45
N LEU A 5 8.61 -15.37 -17.46
CA LEU A 5 9.43 -15.31 -16.24
C LEU A 5 9.42 -13.92 -15.60
N ARG A 6 9.38 -12.86 -16.41
CA ARG A 6 9.25 -11.48 -15.93
C ARG A 6 7.91 -11.24 -15.26
N ASP A 7 6.82 -11.72 -15.87
CA ASP A 7 5.47 -11.60 -15.31
C ASP A 7 5.31 -12.39 -14.01
N LEU A 8 5.88 -13.61 -13.93
CA LEU A 8 5.90 -14.38 -12.69
C LEU A 8 6.66 -13.64 -11.58
N ARG A 9 7.84 -13.10 -11.89
CA ARG A 9 8.64 -12.31 -10.95
C ARG A 9 7.90 -11.05 -10.48
N GLN A 10 7.17 -10.39 -11.38
CA GLN A 10 6.35 -9.23 -11.04
C GLN A 10 5.19 -9.61 -10.12
N ARG A 11 4.47 -10.70 -10.41
CA ARG A 11 3.40 -11.22 -9.54
C ARG A 11 3.93 -11.56 -8.15
N TRP A 12 5.09 -12.21 -8.07
CA TRP A 12 5.75 -12.51 -6.79
C TRP A 12 6.22 -11.25 -6.05
N SER A 13 6.62 -10.21 -6.75
CA SER A 13 7.01 -8.93 -6.11
C SER A 13 5.84 -8.08 -5.65
N ASN A 14 4.63 -8.35 -6.15
CA ASN A 14 3.41 -7.61 -5.84
C ASN A 14 2.56 -8.33 -4.78
N TRP A 15 2.92 -9.56 -4.40
CA TRP A 15 2.21 -10.34 -3.41
C TRP A 15 2.85 -10.18 -2.04
N SER A 16 2.07 -9.70 -1.06
CA SER A 16 2.47 -9.62 0.35
C SER A 16 2.53 -11.00 1.03
N GLY A 17 1.79 -12.00 0.52
CA GLY A 17 1.56 -13.28 1.18
C GLY A 17 0.60 -13.20 2.38
N ASP A 18 0.23 -11.99 2.82
CA ASP A 18 -0.61 -11.72 3.98
C ASP A 18 -1.91 -11.01 3.57
N HIS A 19 -3.02 -11.71 3.77
CA HIS A 19 -4.36 -11.23 3.42
C HIS A 19 -4.91 -10.22 4.45
N GLU A 20 -4.55 -10.34 5.72
CA GLU A 20 -5.00 -9.42 6.77
C GLU A 20 -4.35 -8.05 6.57
N MET A 21 -3.05 -8.02 6.30
CA MET A 21 -2.35 -6.78 5.94
C MET A 21 -2.96 -6.14 4.69
N GLU A 22 -3.23 -6.92 3.66
CA GLU A 22 -3.83 -6.40 2.43
C GLU A 22 -5.20 -5.77 2.70
N ASN A 23 -6.05 -6.46 3.48
CA ASN A 23 -7.36 -5.94 3.87
C ASN A 23 -7.25 -4.67 4.72
N ALA A 24 -6.28 -4.59 5.62
CA ALA A 24 -6.01 -3.38 6.41
C ALA A 24 -5.63 -2.20 5.51
N ILE A 25 -4.78 -2.43 4.50
CA ILE A 25 -4.42 -1.38 3.54
C ILE A 25 -5.63 -0.96 2.69
N ARG A 26 -6.40 -1.92 2.17
CA ARG A 26 -7.61 -1.63 1.38
C ARG A 26 -8.62 -0.81 2.17
N ARG A 27 -8.86 -1.20 3.43
CA ARG A 27 -9.73 -0.46 4.35
C ARG A 27 -9.21 0.96 4.58
N HIS A 28 -7.92 1.11 4.87
CA HIS A 28 -7.30 2.42 5.06
C HIS A 28 -7.47 3.31 3.82
N LEU A 29 -7.32 2.76 2.61
CA LEU A 29 -7.56 3.51 1.37
C LEU A 29 -9.03 3.96 1.25
N SER A 30 -9.98 3.06 1.51
CA SER A 30 -11.41 3.38 1.55
C SER A 30 -11.74 4.52 2.52
N ASP A 31 -11.19 4.46 3.74
CA ASP A 31 -11.40 5.48 4.76
C ASP A 31 -10.79 6.85 4.40
N ASN A 32 -9.85 6.89 3.43
CA ASN A 32 -9.13 8.10 3.02
C ASN A 32 -9.51 8.58 1.60
N GLY A 33 -10.71 8.24 1.13
CA GLY A 33 -11.26 8.77 -0.13
C GLY A 33 -10.78 8.06 -1.39
N TYR A 34 -10.39 6.80 -1.29
CA TYR A 34 -10.02 5.96 -2.44
C TYR A 34 -10.89 4.72 -2.53
N PHE A 35 -11.05 4.15 -3.72
CA PHE A 35 -11.68 2.83 -3.86
C PHE A 35 -10.71 1.70 -3.52
N GLY A 36 -10.59 1.37 -2.22
CA GLY A 36 -9.68 0.35 -1.70
C GLY A 36 -9.84 -1.03 -2.35
N GLY A 37 -11.07 -1.43 -2.71
CA GLY A 37 -11.34 -2.71 -3.38
C GLY A 37 -10.71 -2.85 -4.78
N THR A 38 -10.44 -1.73 -5.46
CA THR A 38 -9.85 -1.72 -6.82
C THR A 38 -8.36 -1.35 -6.83
N ALA A 39 -7.78 -1.12 -5.65
CA ALA A 39 -6.39 -0.72 -5.50
C ALA A 39 -5.44 -1.82 -6.00
N LYS A 40 -4.41 -1.41 -6.75
CA LYS A 40 -3.37 -2.29 -7.30
C LYS A 40 -2.07 -2.11 -6.53
N PHE A 41 -1.72 -3.11 -5.73
CA PHE A 41 -0.48 -3.12 -4.94
C PHE A 41 0.73 -3.49 -5.77
N ARG A 42 1.87 -2.87 -5.45
CA ARG A 42 3.17 -3.12 -6.06
C ARG A 42 4.26 -3.09 -4.99
N ALA A 43 5.31 -3.85 -5.24
CA ALA A 43 6.54 -3.82 -4.44
C ALA A 43 6.32 -3.92 -2.92
N VAL A 44 5.38 -4.76 -2.47
CA VAL A 44 5.15 -5.01 -1.04
C VAL A 44 6.36 -5.76 -0.48
N ARG A 45 7.12 -5.13 0.42
CA ARG A 45 8.40 -5.65 0.91
C ARG A 45 8.60 -5.32 2.38
N LEU A 46 9.08 -6.31 3.14
CA LEU A 46 9.62 -6.08 4.47
C LEU A 46 10.84 -5.16 4.38
N ALA A 47 10.78 -4.03 5.06
CA ALA A 47 11.78 -2.97 5.03
C ALA A 47 12.59 -2.87 6.33
N ALA A 48 11.96 -3.09 7.48
CA ALA A 48 12.65 -3.17 8.77
C ALA A 48 11.98 -4.19 9.70
N VAL A 49 12.76 -4.77 10.62
CA VAL A 49 12.26 -5.76 11.58
C VAL A 49 13.02 -5.71 12.90
N GLN A 50 12.32 -5.86 14.03
CA GLN A 50 12.92 -6.10 15.34
C GLN A 50 13.10 -7.60 15.55
N ARG A 51 14.22 -8.04 16.14
CA ARG A 51 14.38 -9.44 16.56
C ARG A 51 13.75 -9.65 17.95
N PRO A 52 13.01 -10.74 18.19
CA PRO A 52 12.62 -11.80 17.25
C PRO A 52 11.28 -11.51 16.54
N GLY A 53 11.29 -10.91 15.35
CA GLY A 53 10.17 -10.82 14.40
C GLY A 53 8.90 -10.05 14.79
N TRP A 54 8.75 -9.61 16.04
CA TRP A 54 7.49 -9.07 16.58
C TRP A 54 7.04 -7.74 15.97
N LEU A 55 8.00 -6.88 15.66
CA LEU A 55 7.76 -5.57 15.09
C LEU A 55 8.32 -5.54 13.68
N GLN A 56 7.46 -5.35 12.69
CA GLN A 56 7.81 -5.36 11.27
C GLN A 56 7.32 -4.09 10.62
N VAL A 57 8.11 -3.56 9.69
CA VAL A 57 7.74 -2.42 8.87
C VAL A 57 7.84 -2.84 7.41
N PHE A 58 6.71 -2.81 6.72
CA PHE A 58 6.61 -3.07 5.29
C PHE A 58 6.49 -1.76 4.53
N ARG A 59 7.07 -1.75 3.33
CA ARG A 59 6.80 -0.73 2.31
C ARG A 59 5.94 -1.31 1.21
N PHE A 60 5.15 -0.46 0.59
CA PHE A 60 4.44 -0.80 -0.63
C PHE A 60 4.23 0.46 -1.48
N ASP A 61 3.93 0.24 -2.75
CA ASP A 61 3.39 1.26 -3.65
C ASP A 61 1.99 0.81 -4.06
N VAL A 62 1.06 1.76 -4.24
CA VAL A 62 -0.31 1.43 -4.63
C VAL A 62 -0.84 2.44 -5.63
N THR A 63 -1.42 1.94 -6.72
CA THR A 63 -2.25 2.75 -7.61
C THR A 63 -3.70 2.61 -7.18
N ALA A 64 -4.32 3.70 -6.74
CA ALA A 64 -5.69 3.71 -6.23
C ALA A 64 -6.56 4.73 -6.99
N ARG A 65 -7.82 4.36 -7.24
CA ARG A 65 -8.82 5.25 -7.84
C ARG A 65 -9.37 6.18 -6.77
N VAL A 66 -9.54 7.46 -7.10
CA VAL A 66 -10.18 8.45 -6.22
C VAL A 66 -11.67 8.14 -6.12
N ALA A 67 -12.18 8.10 -4.90
CA ALA A 67 -13.60 8.12 -4.62
C ALA A 67 -14.05 9.58 -4.59
N ASP A 68 -14.24 10.18 -5.76
CA ASP A 68 -14.98 11.43 -5.86
C ASP A 68 -16.34 11.16 -5.20
N GLY A 69 -16.75 12.00 -4.25
CA GLY A 69 -17.87 11.78 -3.31
C GLY A 69 -19.27 11.47 -3.90
N ARG A 70 -19.37 11.14 -5.19
CA ARG A 70 -20.48 10.38 -5.76
C ARG A 70 -20.42 8.91 -5.30
N HIS A 71 -20.74 8.67 -4.03
CA HIS A 71 -21.27 7.36 -3.65
C HIS A 71 -22.69 7.23 -4.20
N ASP A 72 -22.90 6.23 -5.06
CA ASP A 72 -24.10 5.38 -5.06
C ASP A 72 -25.48 6.04 -5.20
N SER A 73 -25.61 7.04 -6.08
CA SER A 73 -26.93 7.47 -6.57
C SER A 73 -26.86 7.91 -8.02
N ALA A 74 -26.35 7.04 -8.90
CA ALA A 74 -26.68 7.12 -10.31
C ALA A 74 -27.84 6.15 -10.56
N VAL A 75 -29.06 6.62 -10.27
CA VAL A 75 -30.19 6.24 -11.10
C VAL A 75 -29.74 6.57 -12.52
N GLU A 76 -29.52 5.56 -13.35
CA GLU A 76 -29.13 5.69 -14.75
C GLU A 76 -30.16 6.58 -15.45
N THR A 77 -29.86 7.87 -15.53
CA THR A 77 -30.54 8.82 -16.40
C THR A 77 -29.51 9.15 -17.45
N ASP A 78 -29.78 8.68 -18.66
CA ASP A 78 -28.92 8.40 -19.82
C ASP A 78 -28.20 9.61 -20.46
N ASP A 79 -27.92 10.69 -19.69
CA ASP A 79 -27.54 11.98 -20.29
C ASP A 79 -26.55 12.82 -19.46
N SER A 80 -25.68 12.19 -18.66
CA SER A 80 -24.58 12.89 -17.98
C SER A 80 -23.21 12.52 -18.54
N PRO A 81 -22.32 13.51 -18.82
CA PRO A 81 -21.02 13.24 -19.41
C PRO A 81 -20.16 12.35 -18.49
N GLU A 82 -19.65 11.25 -19.05
CA GLU A 82 -18.71 10.34 -18.39
C GLU A 82 -17.48 11.13 -17.92
N THR A 83 -17.39 11.37 -16.61
CA THR A 83 -16.18 11.95 -16.03
C THR A 83 -15.12 10.86 -15.94
N PRO A 84 -13.92 11.05 -16.54
CA PRO A 84 -12.89 10.02 -16.52
C PRO A 84 -12.43 9.74 -15.09
N ALA A 85 -12.24 8.46 -14.77
CA ALA A 85 -11.80 8.05 -13.44
C ALA A 85 -10.38 8.57 -13.13
N THR A 86 -10.23 9.26 -12.01
CA THR A 86 -8.93 9.76 -11.54
C THR A 86 -8.20 8.69 -10.73
N TYR A 87 -6.92 8.47 -11.06
CA TYR A 87 -6.04 7.52 -10.35
C TYR A 87 -4.86 8.24 -9.74
N HIS A 88 -4.39 7.72 -8.61
CA HIS A 88 -3.22 8.22 -7.92
C HIS A 88 -2.27 7.09 -7.57
N ASP A 89 -0.99 7.32 -7.86
CA ASP A 89 0.10 6.51 -7.36
C ASP A 89 0.49 7.03 -5.97
N LEU A 90 0.43 6.13 -4.99
CA LEU A 90 0.67 6.41 -3.59
C LEU A 90 1.81 5.55 -3.06
N PHE A 91 2.51 6.09 -2.09
CA PHE A 91 3.61 5.44 -1.39
C PHE A 91 3.13 5.04 0.01
N GLY A 92 3.22 3.76 0.34
CA GLY A 92 2.66 3.22 1.57
C GLY A 92 3.69 2.63 2.54
N LEU A 93 3.34 2.67 3.82
CA LEU A 93 4.01 1.94 4.91
C LEU A 93 2.97 1.20 5.74
N VAL A 94 3.34 0.01 6.18
CA VAL A 94 2.63 -0.73 7.22
C VAL A 94 3.59 -1.01 8.35
N ARG A 95 3.16 -0.76 9.58
CA ARG A 95 3.85 -1.21 10.80
C ARG A 95 2.99 -2.24 11.50
N GLU A 96 3.53 -3.42 11.68
CA GLU A 96 2.86 -4.52 12.37
C GLU A 96 3.57 -4.81 13.68
N ASP A 97 2.81 -4.81 14.75
CA ASP A 97 3.24 -5.25 16.07
C ASP A 97 2.41 -6.47 16.47
N HIS A 98 2.97 -7.66 16.28
CA HIS A 98 2.32 -8.92 16.59
C HIS A 98 2.16 -9.15 18.09
N ARG A 99 2.90 -8.46 18.97
CA ARG A 99 2.71 -8.61 20.43
C ARG A 99 1.37 -8.04 20.88
N HIS A 100 0.96 -6.97 20.23
CA HIS A 100 -0.25 -6.23 20.57
C HIS A 100 -1.36 -6.38 19.53
N ASN A 101 -1.14 -7.19 18.49
CA ASN A 101 -2.01 -7.34 17.33
C ASN A 101 -2.41 -5.98 16.72
N ARG A 102 -1.42 -5.10 16.52
CA ARG A 102 -1.63 -3.75 16.00
C ARG A 102 -1.03 -3.61 14.61
N THR A 103 -1.84 -3.16 13.67
CA THR A 103 -1.41 -2.83 12.31
C THR A 103 -1.70 -1.36 12.06
N GLU A 104 -0.64 -0.58 11.83
CA GLU A 104 -0.74 0.83 11.46
C GLU A 104 -0.37 1.01 9.99
N VAL A 105 -1.32 1.54 9.21
CA VAL A 105 -1.12 1.81 7.78
C VAL A 105 -1.06 3.32 7.54
N ARG A 106 -0.13 3.75 6.69
CA ARG A 106 -0.04 5.13 6.19
C ARG A 106 0.24 5.15 4.70
N VAL A 107 -0.39 6.07 3.99
CA VAL A 107 -0.17 6.32 2.55
C VAL A 107 0.16 7.78 2.30
N PHE A 108 1.01 8.04 1.31
CA PHE A 108 1.58 9.34 1.01
C PHE A 108 1.53 9.62 -0.49
N ARG A 109 1.49 10.92 -0.85
CA ARG A 109 1.62 11.38 -2.23
C ARG A 109 3.07 11.50 -2.70
N SER A 110 3.99 11.62 -1.75
CA SER A 110 5.43 11.77 -2.02
C SER A 110 6.22 10.64 -1.36
N SER A 111 7.28 10.21 -2.04
CA SER A 111 8.27 9.28 -1.51
C SER A 111 8.99 9.81 -0.27
N ASP A 112 9.16 11.13 -0.18
CA ASP A 112 9.97 11.76 0.87
C ASP A 112 9.24 11.74 2.21
N GLN A 113 7.93 11.98 2.18
CA GLN A 113 7.06 11.82 3.36
C GLN A 113 7.08 10.39 3.89
N ARG A 114 7.12 9.41 2.97
CA ARG A 114 7.27 8.01 3.33
C ARG A 114 8.65 7.76 3.96
N ALA A 115 9.72 8.27 3.37
CA ALA A 115 11.09 8.12 3.88
C ALA A 115 11.24 8.68 5.30
N GLU A 116 10.66 9.86 5.57
CA GLU A 116 10.67 10.49 6.89
C GLU A 116 9.96 9.62 7.94
N LEU A 117 8.73 9.16 7.65
CA LEU A 117 8.03 8.27 8.57
C LEU A 117 8.75 6.94 8.74
N PHE A 118 9.29 6.38 7.67
CA PHE A 118 10.09 5.15 7.73
C PHE A 118 11.28 5.32 8.66
N GLY A 119 12.01 6.44 8.59
CA GLY A 119 13.11 6.75 9.50
C GLY A 119 12.67 6.67 10.98
N ARG A 120 11.53 7.25 11.31
CA ARG A 120 10.96 7.19 12.67
C ARG A 120 10.49 5.79 13.07
N TRP A 121 9.82 5.07 12.18
CA TRP A 121 9.28 3.73 12.46
C TRP A 121 10.35 2.63 12.48
N SER A 122 11.46 2.85 11.79
CA SER A 122 12.59 1.91 11.69
C SER A 122 13.72 2.21 12.67
N ASP A 123 13.58 3.26 13.50
CA ASP A 123 14.57 3.60 14.52
C ASP A 123 14.75 2.44 15.52
N GLY A 124 16.00 2.01 15.70
CA GLY A 124 16.34 0.83 16.50
C GLY A 124 15.96 -0.54 15.90
N LEU A 125 15.39 -0.60 14.68
CA LEU A 125 15.11 -1.85 13.97
C LEU A 125 16.24 -2.24 13.00
N LEU A 126 16.31 -3.53 12.66
CA LEU A 126 17.18 -4.02 11.59
C LEU A 126 16.57 -3.65 10.24
N GLN A 127 17.23 -2.75 9.52
CA GLN A 127 16.80 -2.35 8.19
C GLN A 127 17.29 -3.35 7.13
N LEU A 128 16.37 -3.86 6.32
CA LEU A 128 16.65 -4.81 5.25
C LEU A 128 17.00 -4.06 3.95
N ARG A 129 17.46 -4.79 2.93
CA ARG A 129 17.72 -4.23 1.58
C ARG A 129 16.52 -3.45 1.02
N GLY A 130 15.30 -3.84 1.37
CA GLY A 130 14.07 -3.13 1.00
C GLY A 130 13.95 -1.74 1.63
N GLY A 131 14.51 -1.53 2.83
CA GLY A 131 14.56 -0.26 3.56
C GLY A 131 15.63 0.69 3.04
N ARG A 132 16.78 0.18 2.58
CA ARG A 132 17.86 0.99 2.00
C ARG A 132 17.47 1.75 0.73
N ALA A 133 16.43 1.30 0.02
CA ALA A 133 15.91 2.00 -1.16
C ALA A 133 14.99 3.18 -0.81
N MET A 134 14.77 3.45 0.48
CA MET A 134 13.95 4.56 0.99
C MET A 134 14.79 5.60 1.76
N GLN A 135 16.11 5.45 1.78
CA GLN A 135 17.07 6.41 2.35
C GLN A 135 17.61 7.33 1.26
#